data_AF-M0LC43-F1
#
_entry.id   AF-M0LC43-F1
#
_cell.length_a   1.000
_cell.length_b   1.000
_cell.length_c   1.000
_cell.angle_alpha   90.00
_cell.angle_beta   90.00
_cell.angle_gamma   90.00
#
_symmetry.space_group_name_H-M   'P 1'
#
loop_
_entity.id
_entity.type
_entity.pdbx_description
1 polymer ?
#
loop_
_entity_poly.entity_id
_entity_poly.type
_entity_poly.pdbx_seq_one_letter_code
_entity_poly.pdbx_strand_id
1 'polypeptide(L)'
;MTLDRFETALQFARTNSLENGRMDVARICADLAIVADLEKKLLLRQSPFAKSMGQAVQESVQQGIQQLQQQGTDIPEVQRAISEAQLAIEEIGSEISQRTGQFEQQGNWQFQQRGQQGQYGQSQQ
;
A
#
# COMPACT_ATOMS: atom_id res chain seq x y z
N MET A 1 0.16 5.94 -9.88
CA MET A 1 -0.20 5.63 -11.30
C MET A 1 -0.26 4.12 -11.51
N THR A 2 0.50 3.33 -10.75
CA THR A 2 0.46 1.86 -10.80
C THR A 2 -0.72 1.28 -10.03
N LEU A 3 -1.12 1.87 -8.89
CA LEU A 3 -2.34 1.47 -8.17
C LEU A 3 -3.62 1.59 -9.03
N ASP A 4 -3.75 2.64 -9.86
CA ASP A 4 -4.90 2.78 -10.76
C ASP A 4 -4.93 1.69 -11.84
N ARG A 5 -3.76 1.30 -12.37
CA ARG A 5 -3.64 0.19 -13.33
C ARG A 5 -3.99 -1.14 -12.67
N PHE A 6 -3.55 -1.34 -11.43
CA PHE A 6 -3.86 -2.52 -10.64
C PHE A 6 -5.37 -2.63 -10.37
N GLU A 7 -6.02 -1.56 -9.90
CA GLU A 7 -7.49 -1.52 -9.71
C GLU A 7 -8.24 -1.83 -11.01
N THR A 8 -7.79 -1.24 -12.11
CA THR A 8 -8.39 -1.49 -13.44
C THR A 8 -8.25 -2.96 -13.84
N ALA A 9 -7.07 -3.56 -13.65
CA ALA A 9 -6.84 -4.97 -13.95
C ALA A 9 -7.70 -5.90 -13.08
N LEU A 10 -7.84 -5.58 -11.79
CA LEU A 10 -8.72 -6.31 -10.87
C LEU A 10 -10.20 -6.22 -11.29
N GLN A 11 -10.65 -5.06 -11.78
CA GLN A 11 -12.01 -4.91 -12.28
C GLN A 11 -12.28 -5.81 -13.47
N PHE A 12 -11.37 -5.85 -14.45
CA PHE A 12 -11.48 -6.76 -15.59
C PHE A 12 -11.42 -8.23 -15.18
N ALA A 13 -10.48 -8.60 -14.30
CA ALA A 13 -10.34 -9.95 -13.78
C ALA A 13 -11.60 -10.40 -13.02
N ARG A 14 -12.20 -9.51 -12.22
CA ARG A 14 -13.44 -9.76 -11.49
C ARG A 14 -14.61 -10.01 -12.45
N THR A 15 -14.80 -9.15 -13.44
CA THR A 15 -15.90 -9.30 -14.41
C THR A 15 -15.80 -10.64 -15.13
N ASN A 16 -14.63 -10.97 -15.68
CA ASN A 16 -14.41 -12.25 -16.35
C ASN A 16 -14.59 -13.44 -15.39
N SER A 17 -14.13 -13.34 -14.15
CA SER A 17 -14.32 -14.40 -13.16
C SER A 17 -15.80 -14.65 -12.85
N LEU A 18 -16.61 -13.59 -12.76
CA LEU A 18 -18.06 -13.71 -12.57
C LEU A 18 -18.73 -14.36 -13.77
N GLU A 19 -18.37 -13.95 -14.99
CA GLU A 19 -18.90 -14.52 -16.24
C GLU A 19 -18.56 -16.02 -16.40
N ASN A 20 -17.42 -16.45 -15.86
CA ASN A 20 -16.98 -17.84 -15.87
C ASN A 20 -17.41 -18.64 -14.62
N GLY A 21 -18.27 -18.09 -13.76
CA GLY A 21 -18.76 -18.77 -12.56
C GLY A 21 -17.72 -18.96 -11.45
N ARG A 22 -16.58 -18.27 -11.52
CA ARG A 22 -15.45 -18.34 -10.58
C ARG A 22 -15.62 -17.33 -9.44
N MET A 23 -16.60 -17.61 -8.59
CA MET A 23 -17.01 -16.70 -7.52
C MET A 23 -15.90 -16.40 -6.51
N ASP A 24 -15.06 -17.38 -6.18
CA ASP A 24 -13.96 -17.18 -5.23
C ASP A 24 -12.87 -16.25 -5.79
N VAL A 25 -12.50 -16.43 -7.06
CA VAL A 25 -11.57 -15.52 -7.76
C VAL A 25 -12.14 -14.11 -7.85
N ALA A 26 -13.43 -13.99 -8.21
CA ALA A 26 -14.11 -12.70 -8.26
C ALA A 26 -14.14 -11.98 -6.90
N ARG A 27 -14.30 -12.73 -5.80
CA ARG A 27 -14.26 -12.19 -4.44
C ARG A 27 -12.87 -11.67 -4.10
N ILE A 28 -11.82 -12.44 -4.38
CA ILE A 28 -10.44 -12.02 -4.16
C ILE A 28 -10.12 -10.76 -4.96
N CYS A 29 -10.51 -10.69 -6.23
CA CYS A 29 -10.31 -9.48 -7.03
C CYS A 29 -11.02 -8.26 -6.44
N ALA A 30 -12.22 -8.44 -5.88
CA ALA A 30 -12.95 -7.36 -5.22
C ALA A 30 -12.25 -6.90 -3.93
N ASP A 31 -11.82 -7.83 -3.09
CA ASP A 31 -11.13 -7.53 -1.83
C ASP A 31 -9.81 -6.80 -2.11
N LEU A 32 -9.04 -7.27 -3.09
CA LEU A 32 -7.81 -6.62 -3.55
C LEU A 32 -8.03 -5.20 -4.06
N ALA A 33 -9.15 -4.95 -4.75
CA ALA A 33 -9.46 -3.62 -5.26
C ALA A 33 -9.76 -2.64 -4.11
N ILE A 34 -10.44 -3.11 -3.07
CA ILE A 34 -10.74 -2.32 -1.87
C ILE A 34 -9.45 -1.93 -1.13
N VAL A 35 -8.53 -2.88 -0.91
CA VAL A 35 -7.26 -2.56 -0.22
C VAL A 35 -6.36 -1.66 -1.06
N ALA A 36 -6.32 -1.85 -2.38
CA ALA A 36 -5.57 -0.97 -3.29
C ALA A 36 -6.10 0.48 -3.27
N ASP A 37 -7.43 0.65 -3.35
CA ASP A 37 -8.08 1.97 -3.30
C ASP A 37 -7.88 2.66 -1.94
N LEU A 38 -7.93 1.90 -0.84
CA LEU A 38 -7.61 2.43 0.49
C LEU A 38 -6.19 2.99 0.55
N GLU A 39 -5.20 2.22 0.10
CA GLU A 39 -3.80 2.64 0.11
C GLU A 39 -3.56 3.85 -0.79
N LYS A 40 -4.13 3.84 -2.00
CA LYS A 40 -4.12 4.99 -2.91
C LYS A 40 -4.62 6.25 -2.20
N LYS A 41 -5.77 6.18 -1.54
CA LYS A 41 -6.35 7.31 -0.80
C LYS A 41 -5.49 7.76 0.38
N LEU A 42 -4.77 6.86 1.04
CA LEU A 42 -3.86 7.17 2.14
C LEU A 42 -2.61 7.88 1.65
N LEU A 43 -1.99 7.37 0.57
CA LEU A 43 -0.81 7.94 -0.06
C LEU A 43 -1.07 9.33 -0.64
N LEU A 44 -2.19 9.50 -1.36
CA LEU A 44 -2.59 10.77 -1.97
C LEU A 44 -2.80 11.88 -0.93
N ARG A 45 -3.46 11.58 0.19
CA ARG A 45 -3.70 12.57 1.26
C ARG A 45 -2.53 12.72 2.23
N GLN A 46 -1.42 12.04 1.96
CA GLN A 46 -0.24 12.01 2.82
C GLN A 46 -0.58 11.64 4.28
N SER A 47 -1.42 10.62 4.44
CA SER A 47 -1.89 10.23 5.76
C SER A 47 -0.73 9.72 6.63
N PRO A 48 -0.67 10.07 7.93
CA PRO A 48 0.29 9.45 8.84
C PRO A 48 0.09 7.94 9.00
N PHE A 49 -1.08 7.43 8.62
CA PHE A 49 -1.40 6.00 8.64
C PHE A 49 -0.93 5.25 7.39
N ALA A 50 -0.46 5.95 6.34
CA ALA A 50 -0.07 5.31 5.08
C ALA A 50 1.06 4.29 5.27
N LYS A 51 1.98 4.51 6.22
CA LYS A 51 3.05 3.55 6.49
C LYS A 51 2.55 2.23 7.07
N SER A 52 1.80 2.30 8.18
CA SER A 52 1.32 1.10 8.86
C SER A 52 0.28 0.36 8.02
N MET A 53 -0.59 1.09 7.34
CA MET A 53 -1.58 0.50 6.44
C MET A 53 -0.93 -0.05 5.18
N GLY A 54 0.04 0.65 4.60
CA GLY A 54 0.72 0.20 3.39
C GLY A 54 1.46 -1.13 3.58
N GLN A 55 2.06 -1.38 4.75
CA GLN A 55 2.61 -2.69 5.09
C GLN A 55 1.54 -3.79 5.12
N ALA A 56 0.41 -3.53 5.78
CA ALA A 56 -0.72 -4.47 5.82
C ALA A 56 -1.34 -4.70 4.43
N VAL A 57 -1.38 -3.66 3.60
CA VAL A 57 -1.84 -3.74 2.20
C VAL A 57 -0.88 -4.58 1.38
N GLN A 58 0.43 -4.40 1.51
CA GLN A 58 1.42 -5.25 0.82
C GLN A 58 1.23 -6.72 1.17
N GLU A 59 1.08 -7.05 2.46
CA GLU A 59 0.82 -8.43 2.90
C GLU A 59 -0.51 -8.98 2.33
N SER A 60 -1.57 -8.17 2.36
CA SER A 60 -2.89 -8.54 1.82
C SER A 60 -2.84 -8.78 0.31
N VAL A 61 -2.13 -7.93 -0.44
CA VAL A 61 -1.95 -8.06 -1.88
C VAL A 61 -1.12 -9.30 -2.20
N GLN A 62 -0.04 -9.57 -1.46
CA GLN A 62 0.78 -10.78 -1.63
C GLN A 62 -0.04 -12.06 -1.40
N GLN A 63 -0.85 -12.11 -0.33
CA GLN A 63 -1.73 -13.25 -0.05
C GLN A 63 -2.79 -13.41 -1.14
N GLY A 64 -3.39 -12.32 -1.62
CA GLY A 64 -4.35 -12.36 -2.71
C GLY A 64 -3.73 -12.84 -4.03
N ILE A 65 -2.51 -12.40 -4.35
CA ILE A 65 -1.76 -12.92 -5.52
C ILE A 65 -1.57 -14.43 -5.42
N GLN A 66 -1.14 -14.95 -4.27
CA GLN A 66 -0.96 -16.39 -4.09
C GLN A 66 -2.26 -17.16 -4.31
N GLN A 67 -3.38 -16.63 -3.80
CA GLN A 67 -4.68 -17.23 -4.04
C GLN A 67 -5.06 -17.16 -5.53
N LEU A 68 -4.91 -16.02 -6.20
CA LEU A 68 -5.17 -15.89 -7.63
C LEU A 68 -4.30 -16.83 -8.48
N GLN A 69 -3.04 -17.05 -8.08
CA GLN A 69 -2.14 -18.00 -8.75
C GLN A 69 -2.61 -19.46 -8.61
N GLN A 70 -3.23 -19.82 -7.50
CA GLN A 70 -3.70 -21.19 -7.25
C GLN A 70 -4.99 -21.52 -8.02
N GLN A 71 -5.88 -20.55 -8.18
CA GLN A 71 -7.26 -20.79 -8.61
C GLN A 71 -7.76 -19.86 -9.70
N GLY A 72 -6.93 -19.04 -10.36
CA GLY A 72 -7.39 -18.12 -11.40
C GLY A 72 -6.47 -17.98 -12.61
N THR A 73 -5.38 -18.75 -12.69
CA THR A 73 -4.38 -18.61 -13.76
C THR A 73 -4.87 -19.00 -15.14
N ASP A 74 -5.99 -19.69 -15.24
CA ASP A 74 -6.68 -20.00 -16.49
C ASP A 74 -7.46 -18.80 -17.07
N ILE A 75 -7.66 -17.72 -16.30
CA ILE A 75 -8.26 -16.47 -16.75
C ILE A 75 -7.13 -15.47 -17.10
N PRO A 76 -6.98 -15.04 -18.37
CA PRO A 76 -5.91 -14.13 -18.79
C PRO A 76 -5.89 -12.80 -18.00
N GLU A 77 -7.06 -12.26 -17.69
CA GLU A 77 -7.21 -11.01 -16.94
C GLU A 77 -6.71 -11.15 -15.50
N VAL A 78 -6.83 -12.34 -14.90
CA VAL A 78 -6.26 -12.62 -13.58
C VAL A 78 -4.73 -12.62 -13.64
N GLN A 79 -4.13 -13.19 -14.69
CA GLN A 79 -2.67 -13.13 -14.86
C GLN A 79 -2.18 -11.68 -14.99
N ARG A 80 -2.90 -10.86 -15.76
CA ARG A 80 -2.62 -9.43 -15.85
C ARG A 80 -2.74 -8.75 -14.49
N ALA A 81 -3.79 -9.03 -13.73
CA ALA A 81 -3.97 -8.47 -12.38
C ALA A 81 -2.82 -8.87 -11.46
N ILE A 82 -2.31 -10.11 -11.53
CA ILE A 82 -1.14 -10.55 -10.77
C ILE A 82 0.11 -9.74 -11.14
N SER A 83 0.37 -9.50 -12.43
CA SER A 83 1.52 -8.70 -12.86
C SER A 83 1.43 -7.25 -12.37
N GLU A 84 0.25 -6.62 -12.49
CA GLU A 84 0.05 -5.25 -12.00
C GLU A 84 0.14 -5.17 -10.47
N ALA A 85 -0.29 -6.23 -9.76
CA ALA A 85 -0.17 -6.32 -8.31
C ALA A 85 1.29 -6.33 -7.82
N GLN A 86 2.18 -7.03 -8.54
CA GLN A 86 3.61 -7.06 -8.23
C GLN A 86 4.22 -5.65 -8.34
N LEU A 87 3.89 -4.92 -9.41
CA LEU A 87 4.31 -3.54 -9.60
C LEU A 87 3.74 -2.60 -8.52
N ALA A 88 2.48 -2.80 -8.12
CA ALA A 88 1.84 -2.04 -7.05
C ALA A 88 2.53 -2.24 -5.70
N ILE A 89 2.93 -3.48 -5.36
CA ILE A 89 3.67 -3.77 -4.13
C ILE A 89 5.00 -3.01 -4.09
N GLU A 90 5.72 -2.97 -5.21
CA GLU A 90 6.99 -2.24 -5.33
C GLU A 90 6.82 -0.72 -5.20
N GLU A 91 5.77 -0.15 -5.82
CA GLU A 91 5.42 1.28 -5.69
C GLU A 91 5.11 1.64 -4.23
N ILE A 92 4.24 0.85 -3.57
CA ILE A 92 3.90 1.05 -2.15
C ILE A 92 5.17 1.00 -1.28
N GLY A 93 6.03 0.00 -1.48
CA GLY A 93 7.26 -0.13 -0.69
C GLY A 93 8.22 1.04 -0.87
N SER A 94 8.32 1.55 -2.10
CA SER A 94 9.16 2.72 -2.42
C SER A 94 8.63 3.99 -1.77
N GLU A 95 7.32 4.23 -1.85
CA GLU A 95 6.64 5.38 -1.23
C GLU A 95 6.78 5.37 0.31
N ILE A 96 6.59 4.20 0.94
CA ILE A 96 6.76 4.05 2.40
C ILE A 96 8.20 4.34 2.83
N SER A 97 9.18 3.84 2.08
CA SER A 97 10.61 4.00 2.39
C SER A 97 11.05 5.45 2.26
N GLN A 98 10.66 6.13 1.17
CA GLN A 98 10.95 7.55 0.96
C GLN A 98 10.35 8.44 2.06
N ARG A 99 9.15 8.11 2.54
CA ARG A 99 8.49 8.85 3.62
C ARG A 99 9.14 8.62 4.98
N THR A 100 9.62 7.41 5.27
CA THR A 100 10.32 7.12 6.53
C THR A 100 11.55 8.03 6.69
N GLY A 101 12.33 8.23 5.62
CA GLY A 101 13.48 9.16 5.65
C GLY A 101 13.10 10.63 5.83
N GLN A 102 11.90 11.06 5.41
CA GLN A 102 11.42 12.43 5.60
C GLN A 102 10.91 12.69 7.01
N PHE A 103 10.17 11.75 7.62
CA PHE A 103 9.70 11.89 9.00
C PHE A 103 10.86 11.85 10.01
N GLU A 104 11.90 11.03 9.79
CA GLU A 104 13.09 11.01 10.63
C GLU A 104 13.88 12.32 10.56
N GLN A 105 13.99 12.92 9.38
CA GLN A 105 14.61 14.25 9.25
C GLN A 105 13.78 15.34 9.93
N GLN A 106 12.45 15.34 9.81
CA GLN A 106 11.60 16.38 10.40
C GLN A 106 11.49 16.26 11.93
N GLY A 107 11.49 15.05 12.47
CA GLY A 107 11.54 14.81 13.92
C GLY A 107 12.85 15.32 14.54
N ASN A 108 13.98 15.14 13.85
CA ASN A 108 15.29 15.52 14.41
C ASN A 108 15.48 17.04 14.52
N TRP A 109 14.82 17.85 13.67
CA TRP A 109 14.86 19.32 13.76
C TRP A 109 14.12 19.88 15.00
N GLN A 110 13.02 19.26 15.42
CA GLN A 110 12.26 19.74 16.59
C GLN A 110 12.93 19.40 17.93
N PHE A 111 13.67 18.29 18.01
CA PHE A 111 14.40 17.94 19.24
C PHE A 111 15.68 18.75 19.44
N GLN A 112 16.35 19.16 18.35
CA GLN A 112 17.62 19.90 18.45
C GLN A 112 17.45 21.35 18.96
N GLN A 113 16.27 21.97 18.79
CA GLN A 113 15.99 23.29 19.37
C GLN A 113 15.54 23.22 20.84
N ARG A 114 14.96 22.11 21.30
CA ARG A 114 14.55 21.96 22.71
C ARG A 114 15.71 21.63 23.65
N GLY A 115 16.80 21.07 23.12
CA GLY A 115 18.02 20.77 23.87
C GLY A 115 18.91 21.99 24.17
N GLN A 116 18.75 23.12 23.47
CA GLN A 116 19.56 24.33 23.70
C GLN A 116 18.93 25.38 24.61
N GLN A 117 17.65 25.25 25.00
CA GLN A 117 17.00 26.20 25.92
C GLN A 117 16.98 25.74 27.40
N GLY A 118 17.51 24.55 27.72
CA GLY A 118 17.48 23.99 29.08
C GLY A 118 18.69 24.30 29.97
N GLN A 119 19.74 24.97 29.46
CA GLN A 119 21.02 25.09 30.16
C GLN A 119 21.45 26.54 30.43
N TYR A 120 20.52 27.40 30.85
CA TYR A 120 20.84 28.75 31.35
C TYR A 120 19.93 29.13 32.55
N GLY A 121 19.79 28.25 33.53
CA GLY A 121 18.91 28.49 34.69
C GLY A 121 19.41 27.97 36.04
N GLN A 122 20.69 27.64 36.18
CA GLN A 122 21.25 27.18 37.46
C GLN A 122 22.58 27.89 37.76
N SER A 123 22.50 29.19 37.96
CA SER A 123 23.50 29.91 38.74
C SER A 123 22.78 30.95 39.61
N GLN A 124 23.08 30.88 40.92
CA GLN A 124 22.74 31.82 41.99
C GLN A 124 21.34 31.69 42.62
N GLN A 125 21.26 30.97 43.74
CA GLN A 125 21.24 31.57 45.10
C GLN A 125 21.52 30.50 46.16
#